data_AF-A0A9D2EJC9-F1
#
_entry.id   AF-A0A9D2EJC9-F1
#
_cell.length_a   1.000
_cell.length_b   1.000
_cell.length_c   1.000
_cell.angle_alpha   90.00
_cell.angle_beta   90.00
_cell.angle_gamma   90.00
#
_symmetry.space_group_name_H-M   'P 1'
#
loop_
_entity.id
_entity.type
_entity.pdbx_description
1 polymer ?
#
loop_
_entity_poly.entity_id
_entity_poly.type
_entity_poly.pdbx_seq_one_letter_code
_entity_poly.pdbx_strand_id
1 'polypeptide(L)'
;MTTSAKLQEIILNLLADMKPHSVREMKTYLEQSGATEYSEGQFAGSINTLLRKKTIIKIDRAIYRLAKESRGVNNMKYCFVVSPIGEEGSEIRLNADKLLKHIINPVCQNCGLNVERVDQINDSDSITQTIIDKLLSADLVIADISGHNPNVFYEMGYRKCTGKPIIHLKCKGEILPFDVNTIRTLEYDLTDLDSVEAIKERLQQTISAISFETADESQENINDKNDNTFSGLLPILYQIQDSIADLKTEISKKDNETLQTIMQTSLNNAAKAESADTIMMKVLLPELLQNPESFSNLMRIAEMANNNKNK
;
A
#
# COMPACT_ATOMS: atom_id res chain seq x y z
N MET A 1 -17.58 -35.52 26.74
CA MET A 1 -16.83 -35.82 25.50
C MET A 1 -17.29 -37.15 24.93
N THR A 2 -17.39 -37.28 23.61
CA THR A 2 -17.64 -38.58 22.97
C THR A 2 -16.38 -39.46 23.02
N THR A 3 -16.53 -40.78 22.99
CA THR A 3 -15.41 -41.74 22.98
C THR A 3 -14.42 -41.43 21.85
N SER A 4 -14.93 -41.07 20.66
CA SER A 4 -14.08 -40.69 19.51
C SER A 4 -13.31 -39.39 19.73
N ALA A 5 -13.87 -38.38 20.42
CA ALA A 5 -13.15 -37.15 20.73
C ALA A 5 -12.01 -37.39 21.73
N LYS A 6 -12.27 -38.21 22.76
CA LYS A 6 -11.27 -38.61 23.75
C LYS A 6 -10.11 -39.39 23.12
N LEU A 7 -10.42 -40.30 22.19
CA LEU A 7 -9.40 -41.02 21.40
C LEU A 7 -8.54 -40.06 20.57
N GLN A 8 -9.16 -39.09 19.89
CA GLN A 8 -8.43 -38.10 19.08
C GLN A 8 -7.47 -37.27 19.93
N GLU A 9 -7.91 -36.78 21.08
CA GLU A 9 -7.10 -35.99 22.01
C GLU A 9 -5.86 -36.76 22.50
N ILE A 10 -6.04 -38.00 22.97
CA ILE A 10 -4.93 -38.82 23.47
C ILE A 10 -3.93 -39.15 22.35
N ILE A 11 -4.41 -39.44 21.15
CA ILE A 11 -3.56 -39.69 19.98
C ILE A 11 -2.75 -38.44 19.61
N LEU A 12 -3.38 -37.25 19.64
CA LEU A 12 -2.68 -35.99 19.38
C LEU A 12 -1.63 -35.69 20.43
N ASN A 13 -1.88 -36.00 21.70
CA ASN A 13 -0.89 -35.86 22.78
C ASN A 13 0.34 -36.74 22.56
N LEU A 14 0.17 -37.98 22.09
CA LEU A 14 1.32 -38.83 21.73
C LEU A 14 2.13 -38.22 20.58
N LEU A 15 1.43 -37.76 19.53
CA LEU A 15 2.05 -37.22 18.32
C LEU A 15 2.66 -35.82 18.51
N ALA A 16 2.43 -35.17 19.65
CA ALA A 16 2.95 -33.84 19.96
C ALA A 16 4.49 -33.79 20.03
N ASP A 17 5.16 -34.94 20.17
CA ASP A 17 6.62 -35.05 20.11
C ASP A 17 7.20 -34.88 18.70
N MET A 18 6.35 -34.67 17.69
CA MET A 18 6.68 -34.47 16.27
C MET A 18 7.36 -35.66 15.58
N LYS A 19 7.41 -36.83 16.23
CA LYS A 19 8.00 -38.04 15.67
C LYS A 19 6.94 -38.89 14.96
N PRO A 20 7.34 -39.75 14.01
CA PRO A 20 6.46 -40.78 13.48
C PRO A 20 6.18 -41.85 14.53
N HIS A 21 4.90 -42.17 14.73
CA HIS A 21 4.42 -43.25 15.59
C HIS A 21 3.59 -44.24 14.78
N SER A 22 3.77 -45.51 15.10
CA SER A 22 2.99 -46.62 14.56
C SER A 22 1.63 -46.73 15.25
N VAL A 23 0.67 -47.37 14.58
CA VAL A 23 -0.62 -47.74 15.19
C VAL A 23 -0.43 -48.57 16.47
N ARG A 24 0.61 -49.41 16.54
CA ARG A 24 0.90 -50.20 17.73
C ARG A 24 1.25 -49.30 18.92
N GLU A 25 2.14 -48.32 18.70
CA GLU A 25 2.52 -47.34 19.73
C GLU A 25 1.33 -46.47 20.17
N MET A 26 0.48 -46.05 19.23
CA MET A 26 -0.76 -45.33 19.55
C MET A 26 -1.69 -46.13 20.45
N LYS A 27 -1.89 -47.44 20.16
CA LYS A 27 -2.74 -48.30 20.97
C LYS A 27 -2.17 -48.55 22.36
N THR A 28 -0.86 -48.78 22.46
CA THR A 28 -0.17 -48.91 23.76
C THR A 28 -0.29 -47.64 24.60
N TYR A 29 -0.16 -46.46 23.98
CA TYR A 29 -0.31 -45.18 24.68
C TYR A 29 -1.76 -44.91 25.14
N LEU A 30 -2.76 -45.33 24.34
CA LEU A 30 -4.16 -45.29 24.73
C LEU A 30 -4.45 -46.14 25.97
N GLU A 31 -3.90 -47.35 26.04
CA GLU A 31 -4.00 -48.24 27.21
C GLU A 31 -3.36 -47.61 28.45
N GLN A 32 -2.15 -47.05 28.31
CA GLN A 32 -1.44 -46.36 29.39
C GLN A 32 -2.19 -45.11 29.88
N SER A 33 -2.93 -44.44 28.99
CA SER A 33 -3.73 -43.26 29.28
C SER A 33 -5.15 -43.59 29.79
N GLY A 34 -5.45 -44.87 30.06
CA GLY A 34 -6.74 -45.31 30.60
C GLY A 34 -7.90 -45.32 29.59
N ALA A 35 -7.59 -45.30 28.28
CA ALA A 35 -8.57 -45.42 27.21
C ALA A 35 -8.58 -46.85 26.65
N THR A 36 -9.20 -47.78 27.38
CA THR A 36 -9.28 -49.21 27.01
C THR A 36 -10.62 -49.60 26.36
N GLU A 37 -11.67 -48.79 26.53
CA GLU A 37 -13.01 -49.08 26.01
C GLU A 37 -13.24 -48.41 24.63
N TYR A 38 -12.69 -49.01 23.57
CA TYR A 38 -13.01 -48.63 22.20
C TYR A 38 -12.96 -49.82 21.23
N SER A 39 -13.73 -49.76 20.15
CA SER A 39 -13.66 -50.73 19.07
C SER A 39 -12.60 -50.36 18.02
N GLU A 40 -12.09 -51.35 17.28
CA GLU A 40 -11.18 -51.12 16.15
C GLU A 40 -11.76 -50.13 15.13
N GLY A 41 -13.08 -50.18 14.90
CA GLY A 41 -13.78 -49.23 14.03
C GLY A 41 -13.77 -47.80 14.56
N GLN A 42 -13.89 -47.60 15.88
CA GLN A 42 -13.81 -46.28 16.51
C GLN A 42 -12.39 -45.71 16.43
N PHE A 43 -11.36 -46.53 16.64
CA PHE A 43 -9.97 -46.11 16.46
C PHE A 43 -9.68 -45.69 15.01
N ALA A 44 -10.02 -46.56 14.05
CA ALA A 44 -9.85 -46.26 12.63
C ALA A 44 -10.63 -45.00 12.21
N GLY A 45 -11.86 -44.83 12.72
CA GLY A 45 -12.68 -43.63 12.50
C GLY A 45 -12.04 -42.36 13.06
N SER A 46 -11.42 -42.41 14.24
CA SER A 46 -10.67 -41.29 14.82
C SER A 46 -9.45 -40.92 14.00
N ILE A 47 -8.64 -41.89 13.58
CA ILE A 47 -7.48 -41.66 12.70
C ILE A 47 -7.93 -41.05 11.36
N ASN A 48 -8.97 -41.59 10.72
CA ASN A 48 -9.52 -41.05 9.49
C ASN A 48 -10.04 -39.62 9.66
N THR A 49 -10.63 -39.31 10.81
CA THR A 49 -11.08 -37.95 11.13
C THR A 49 -9.90 -36.98 11.25
N LEU A 50 -8.82 -37.38 11.93
CA LEU A 50 -7.60 -36.58 12.06
C LEU A 50 -6.88 -36.37 10.71
N LEU A 51 -6.87 -37.39 9.85
CA LEU A 51 -6.36 -37.28 8.48
C LEU A 51 -7.20 -36.32 7.64
N ARG A 52 -8.54 -36.44 7.71
CA ARG A 52 -9.47 -35.54 6.98
C ARG A 52 -9.31 -34.09 7.43
N LYS A 53 -9.08 -33.86 8.73
CA LYS A 53 -8.79 -32.53 9.30
C LYS A 53 -7.36 -32.05 9.03
N LYS A 54 -6.51 -32.84 8.36
CA LYS A 54 -5.08 -32.57 8.11
C LYS A 54 -4.26 -32.32 9.39
N THR A 55 -4.71 -32.79 10.55
CA THR A 55 -4.01 -32.65 11.83
C THR A 55 -2.86 -33.66 11.95
N ILE A 56 -2.99 -34.81 11.27
CA ILE A 56 -1.95 -35.84 11.15
C ILE A 56 -1.70 -36.14 9.68
N ILE A 57 -0.52 -36.67 9.37
CA ILE A 57 -0.22 -37.22 8.04
C ILE A 57 0.25 -38.66 8.15
N LYS A 58 -0.03 -39.44 7.10
CA LYS A 58 0.46 -40.80 6.96
C LYS A 58 1.82 -40.80 6.29
N ILE A 59 2.81 -41.41 6.93
CA ILE A 59 4.18 -41.52 6.41
C ILE A 59 4.39 -42.85 5.71
N ASP A 60 3.84 -43.92 6.30
CA ASP A 60 3.94 -45.27 5.77
C ASP A 60 2.72 -46.09 6.22
N ARG A 61 2.67 -47.37 5.85
CA ARG A 61 1.66 -48.32 6.28
C ARG A 61 1.60 -48.36 7.82
N ALA A 62 0.48 -47.88 8.35
CA ALA A 62 0.22 -47.81 9.79
C ALA A 62 1.21 -46.93 10.58
N ILE A 63 1.91 -46.00 9.92
CA ILE A 63 2.78 -45.01 10.56
C ILE A 63 2.26 -43.61 10.26
N TYR A 64 2.02 -42.85 11.31
CA TYR A 64 1.50 -41.49 11.25
C TYR A 64 2.39 -40.58 12.07
N ARG A 65 2.43 -39.31 11.70
CA ARG A 65 2.97 -38.26 12.56
C ARG A 65 1.97 -37.14 12.66
N LEU A 66 2.13 -36.28 13.66
CA LEU A 66 1.47 -34.99 13.61
C LEU A 66 1.83 -34.37 12.25
N ALA A 67 0.80 -33.89 11.55
CA ALA A 67 1.07 -32.98 10.47
C ALA A 67 1.94 -31.90 11.10
N LYS A 68 2.97 -31.45 10.38
CA LYS A 68 3.50 -30.16 10.79
C LYS A 68 2.30 -29.22 10.64
N GLU A 69 1.58 -28.94 11.73
CA GLU A 69 1.25 -27.55 11.96
C GLU A 69 2.57 -26.84 11.76
N SER A 70 2.48 -25.77 11.01
CA SER A 70 3.50 -24.76 10.83
C SER A 70 3.98 -24.17 12.17
N ARG A 71 4.32 -24.97 13.20
CA ARG A 71 5.02 -24.56 14.42
C ARG A 71 6.51 -24.39 14.13
N GLY A 72 6.80 -23.71 13.02
CA GLY A 72 8.14 -23.50 12.47
C GLY A 72 8.20 -23.22 10.96
N VAL A 73 7.09 -22.88 10.30
CA VAL A 73 7.10 -22.19 9.00
C VAL A 73 5.94 -21.20 9.10
N ASN A 74 6.18 -19.90 8.98
CA ASN A 74 5.16 -18.83 9.02
C ASN A 74 3.70 -19.30 8.83
N ASN A 75 2.82 -19.03 9.81
CA ASN A 75 1.37 -19.00 9.58
C ASN A 75 1.10 -17.82 8.63
N MET A 76 1.52 -17.96 7.36
CA MET A 76 1.54 -16.84 6.45
C MET A 76 0.11 -16.44 6.20
N LYS A 77 -0.23 -15.22 6.60
CA LYS A 77 -1.56 -14.67 6.38
C LYS A 77 -1.84 -14.66 4.88
N TYR A 78 -3.06 -14.99 4.51
CA TYR A 78 -3.43 -15.12 3.11
C TYR A 78 -3.77 -13.73 2.53
N CYS A 79 -3.04 -13.32 1.50
CA CYS A 79 -3.25 -12.09 0.77
C CYS A 79 -3.79 -12.39 -0.63
N PHE A 80 -5.00 -11.92 -0.91
CA PHE A 80 -5.59 -12.03 -2.24
C PHE A 80 -5.38 -10.74 -3.03
N VAL A 81 -4.93 -10.86 -4.28
CA VAL A 81 -4.70 -9.72 -5.17
C VAL A 81 -5.83 -9.61 -6.17
N VAL A 82 -6.43 -8.43 -6.17
CA VAL A 82 -7.41 -8.00 -7.16
C VAL A 82 -6.71 -7.03 -8.10
N SER A 83 -6.72 -7.30 -9.40
CA SER A 83 -6.13 -6.40 -10.38
C SER A 83 -6.84 -6.52 -11.73
N PRO A 84 -6.70 -5.53 -12.62
CA PRO A 84 -7.25 -5.62 -13.97
C PRO A 84 -6.68 -6.84 -14.70
N ILE A 85 -7.55 -7.68 -15.23
CA ILE A 85 -7.17 -8.81 -16.10
C ILE A 85 -7.30 -8.31 -17.53
N GLY A 86 -6.21 -7.76 -18.07
CA GLY A 86 -6.10 -7.40 -19.48
C GLY A 86 -5.83 -8.63 -20.35
N GLU A 87 -5.96 -8.45 -21.67
CA GLU A 87 -5.54 -9.47 -22.66
C GLU A 87 -4.04 -9.73 -22.56
N GLU A 88 -3.62 -10.93 -22.95
CA GLU A 88 -2.20 -11.31 -22.96
C GLU A 88 -1.39 -10.37 -23.86
N GLY A 89 -0.28 -9.83 -23.34
CA GLY A 89 0.55 -8.86 -24.05
C GLY A 89 0.03 -7.41 -24.04
N SER A 90 -1.16 -7.14 -23.50
CA SER A 90 -1.65 -5.76 -23.32
C SER A 90 -0.85 -4.98 -22.28
N GLU A 91 -0.82 -3.65 -22.39
CA GLU A 91 -0.19 -2.78 -21.38
C GLU A 91 -0.78 -2.99 -19.99
N ILE A 92 -2.10 -3.18 -19.90
CA ILE A 92 -2.82 -3.48 -18.66
C ILE A 92 -2.26 -4.76 -18.02
N ARG A 93 -2.12 -5.83 -18.81
CA ARG A 93 -1.58 -7.10 -18.33
C ARG A 93 -0.13 -6.97 -17.88
N LEU A 94 0.71 -6.33 -18.69
CA LEU A 94 2.11 -6.10 -18.38
C LEU A 94 2.29 -5.27 -17.11
N ASN A 95 1.46 -4.25 -16.92
CA ASN A 95 1.47 -3.41 -15.73
C ASN A 95 1.08 -4.21 -14.47
N ALA A 96 -0.03 -4.95 -14.53
CA ALA A 96 -0.49 -5.79 -13.43
C ALA A 96 0.54 -6.88 -13.05
N ASP A 97 1.17 -7.50 -14.04
CA ASP A 97 2.21 -8.53 -13.83
C ASP A 97 3.48 -7.95 -13.21
N LYS A 98 3.91 -6.76 -13.66
CA LYS A 98 5.05 -6.05 -13.07
C LYS A 98 4.75 -5.60 -11.64
N LEU A 99 3.58 -5.03 -11.38
CA LEU A 99 3.15 -4.63 -10.05
C LEU A 99 3.17 -5.81 -9.08
N LEU A 100 2.56 -6.93 -9.48
CA LEU A 100 2.54 -8.16 -8.69
C LEU A 100 3.95 -8.67 -8.40
N LYS A 101 4.78 -8.79 -9.44
CA LYS A 101 6.12 -9.37 -9.35
C LYS A 101 7.11 -8.49 -8.56
N HIS A 102 7.12 -7.19 -8.82
CA HIS A 102 8.17 -6.30 -8.35
C HIS A 102 7.82 -5.56 -7.07
N ILE A 103 6.53 -5.40 -6.72
CA ILE A 103 6.11 -4.66 -5.53
C ILE A 103 5.36 -5.58 -4.57
N ILE A 104 4.24 -6.17 -5.00
CA ILE A 104 3.34 -6.89 -4.09
C ILE A 104 4.00 -8.14 -3.51
N ASN A 105 4.52 -9.04 -4.36
CA ASN A 105 5.14 -10.29 -3.93
C ASN A 105 6.31 -10.09 -2.94
N PRO A 106 7.34 -9.27 -3.23
CA PRO A 106 8.46 -9.12 -2.31
C PRO A 106 8.04 -8.51 -0.97
N VAL A 107 7.12 -7.55 -0.97
CA VAL A 107 6.64 -6.91 0.27
C VAL A 107 5.81 -7.89 1.10
N CYS A 108 4.83 -8.56 0.48
CA CYS A 108 4.01 -9.54 1.19
C CYS A 108 4.85 -10.70 1.73
N GLN A 109 5.82 -11.19 0.96
CA GLN A 109 6.74 -12.23 1.43
C GLN A 109 7.53 -11.79 2.67
N ASN A 110 8.05 -10.56 2.67
CA ASN A 110 8.77 -9.98 3.82
C ASN A 110 7.86 -9.78 5.03
N CYS A 111 6.58 -9.49 4.80
CA CYS A 111 5.56 -9.36 5.84
C CYS A 111 4.96 -10.70 6.28
N GLY A 112 5.43 -11.83 5.73
CA GLY A 112 4.89 -13.15 6.08
C GLY A 112 3.48 -13.38 5.55
N LEU A 113 3.11 -12.86 4.38
CA LEU A 113 1.86 -13.16 3.68
C LEU A 113 2.06 -14.01 2.42
N ASN A 114 1.17 -14.97 2.21
CA ASN A 114 1.12 -15.75 0.99
C ASN A 114 0.19 -15.07 -0.01
N VAL A 115 0.70 -14.75 -1.20
CA VAL A 115 -0.02 -13.97 -2.21
C VAL A 115 -0.61 -14.89 -3.28
N GLU A 116 -1.87 -14.68 -3.64
CA GLU A 116 -2.52 -15.35 -4.76
C GLU A 116 -3.33 -14.34 -5.57
N ARG A 117 -3.28 -14.44 -6.90
CA ARG A 117 -4.11 -13.68 -7.83
C ARG A 117 -4.97 -14.67 -8.61
N VAL A 118 -6.20 -14.27 -8.97
CA VAL A 118 -7.21 -15.19 -9.54
C VAL A 118 -6.75 -15.98 -10.77
N ASP A 119 -5.93 -15.39 -11.65
CA ASP A 119 -5.42 -16.06 -12.86
C ASP A 119 -4.35 -17.14 -12.58
N GLN A 120 -3.87 -17.25 -11.34
CA GLN A 120 -2.95 -18.30 -10.91
C GLN A 120 -3.68 -19.53 -10.34
N ILE A 121 -5.01 -19.46 -10.26
CA ILE A 121 -5.84 -20.49 -9.65
C ILE A 121 -6.33 -21.44 -10.75
N ASN A 122 -5.89 -22.69 -10.67
CA ASN A 122 -6.42 -23.77 -11.51
C ASN A 122 -7.61 -24.42 -10.78
N ASP A 123 -8.79 -23.80 -10.85
CA ASP A 123 -10.02 -24.36 -10.26
C ASP A 123 -11.05 -24.74 -11.33
N SER A 124 -11.83 -25.79 -11.07
CA SER A 124 -12.88 -26.29 -11.98
C SER A 124 -14.23 -25.57 -11.84
N ASP A 125 -14.35 -24.72 -10.81
CA ASP A 125 -15.55 -23.98 -10.49
C ASP A 125 -15.69 -22.68 -11.31
N SER A 126 -16.87 -22.06 -11.27
CA SER A 126 -17.08 -20.75 -11.88
C SER A 126 -16.11 -19.74 -11.28
N ILE A 127 -15.30 -19.09 -12.12
CA ILE A 127 -14.31 -18.07 -11.74
C ILE A 127 -14.91 -17.04 -10.78
N THR A 128 -16.17 -16.65 -10.97
CA THR A 128 -16.88 -15.71 -10.10
C THR A 128 -17.03 -16.22 -8.66
N GLN A 129 -17.37 -17.50 -8.47
CA GLN A 129 -17.53 -18.08 -7.13
C GLN A 129 -16.17 -18.19 -6.43
N THR A 130 -15.14 -18.63 -7.16
CA THR A 130 -13.77 -18.68 -6.65
C THR A 130 -13.32 -17.30 -6.17
N ILE A 131 -13.53 -16.24 -6.95
CA ILE A 131 -13.20 -14.86 -6.55
C ILE A 131 -13.92 -14.48 -5.25
N ILE A 132 -15.24 -14.71 -5.17
CA ILE A 132 -16.03 -14.38 -3.96
C ILE A 132 -15.48 -15.12 -2.73
N ASP A 133 -15.19 -16.41 -2.86
CA ASP A 133 -14.69 -17.23 -1.76
C ASP A 133 -13.29 -16.75 -1.31
N LYS A 134 -12.44 -16.31 -2.25
CA LYS A 134 -11.14 -15.71 -1.92
C LYS A 134 -11.30 -14.34 -1.25
N LEU A 135 -12.20 -13.48 -1.73
CA LEU A 135 -12.50 -12.19 -1.11
C LEU A 135 -13.03 -12.34 0.32
N LEU A 136 -13.80 -13.40 0.61
CA LEU A 136 -14.29 -13.71 1.95
C LEU A 136 -13.20 -14.29 2.85
N SER A 137 -12.40 -15.22 2.34
CA SER A 137 -11.43 -15.98 3.13
C SER A 137 -10.12 -15.23 3.39
N ALA A 138 -9.68 -14.34 2.50
CA ALA A 138 -8.42 -13.62 2.63
C ALA A 138 -8.29 -12.80 3.92
N ASP A 139 -7.13 -12.90 4.56
CA ASP A 139 -6.74 -12.06 5.69
C ASP A 139 -6.51 -10.61 5.22
N LEU A 140 -5.93 -10.44 4.04
CA LEU A 140 -5.70 -9.16 3.38
C LEU A 140 -6.14 -9.20 1.92
N VAL A 141 -6.73 -8.12 1.42
CA VAL A 141 -6.86 -7.90 -0.02
C VAL A 141 -5.99 -6.72 -0.44
N ILE A 142 -5.24 -6.86 -1.53
CA ILE A 142 -4.57 -5.75 -2.20
C ILE A 142 -5.26 -5.56 -3.56
N ALA A 143 -5.85 -4.39 -3.78
CA ALA A 143 -6.59 -4.07 -4.98
C ALA A 143 -5.86 -3.01 -5.81
N ASP A 144 -5.45 -3.36 -7.02
CA ASP A 144 -4.96 -2.41 -8.03
C ASP A 144 -6.15 -1.81 -8.78
N ILE A 145 -6.51 -0.58 -8.44
CA ILE A 145 -7.66 0.14 -9.01
C ILE A 145 -7.29 0.99 -10.23
N SER A 146 -6.08 0.80 -10.77
CA SER A 146 -5.58 1.55 -11.93
C SER A 146 -6.43 1.31 -13.17
N GLY A 147 -6.54 2.32 -14.03
CA GLY A 147 -7.32 2.24 -15.26
C GLY A 147 -8.83 2.06 -15.07
N HIS A 148 -9.33 2.22 -13.83
CA HIS A 148 -10.75 2.26 -13.49
C HIS A 148 -11.53 1.00 -13.91
N ASN A 149 -10.93 -0.18 -13.75
CA ASN A 149 -11.56 -1.44 -14.14
C ASN A 149 -12.86 -1.70 -13.33
N PRO A 150 -14.04 -1.83 -13.97
CA PRO A 150 -15.31 -2.02 -13.26
C PRO A 150 -15.38 -3.30 -12.41
N ASN A 151 -14.73 -4.38 -12.83
CA ASN A 151 -14.71 -5.64 -12.09
C ASN A 151 -13.90 -5.49 -10.80
N VAL A 152 -12.77 -4.80 -10.87
CA VAL A 152 -11.97 -4.49 -9.68
C VAL A 152 -12.77 -3.64 -8.69
N PHE A 153 -13.52 -2.63 -9.16
CA PHE A 153 -14.37 -1.83 -8.27
C PHE A 153 -15.49 -2.66 -7.62
N TYR A 154 -16.08 -3.60 -8.37
CA TYR A 154 -17.06 -4.54 -7.81
C TYR A 154 -16.46 -5.40 -6.70
N GLU A 155 -15.30 -6.01 -6.94
CA GLU A 155 -14.60 -6.87 -5.98
C GLU A 155 -14.12 -6.09 -4.74
N MET A 156 -13.63 -4.86 -4.93
CA MET A 156 -13.30 -3.92 -3.87
C MET A 156 -14.51 -3.59 -3.00
N GLY A 157 -15.65 -3.27 -3.62
CA GLY A 157 -16.91 -3.00 -2.92
C GLY A 157 -17.37 -4.21 -2.12
N TYR A 158 -17.32 -5.42 -2.72
CA TYR A 158 -17.67 -6.66 -2.04
C TYR A 158 -16.78 -6.91 -0.83
N ARG A 159 -15.45 -6.78 -0.98
CA ARG A 159 -14.49 -6.93 0.12
C ARG A 159 -14.77 -5.94 1.25
N LYS A 160 -15.09 -4.68 0.92
CA LYS A 160 -15.40 -3.65 1.92
C LYS A 160 -16.56 -4.06 2.83
N CYS A 161 -17.58 -4.73 2.30
CA CYS A 161 -18.73 -5.23 3.07
C CYS A 161 -18.36 -6.33 4.07
N THR A 162 -17.23 -7.01 3.90
CA THR A 162 -16.77 -8.06 4.83
C THR A 162 -16.17 -7.51 6.13
N GLY A 163 -15.84 -6.22 6.17
CA GLY A 163 -15.16 -5.59 7.32
C GLY A 163 -13.68 -5.97 7.46
N LYS A 164 -13.16 -6.88 6.63
CA LYS A 164 -11.77 -7.30 6.67
C LYS A 164 -10.83 -6.33 5.93
N PRO A 165 -9.53 -6.31 6.25
CA PRO A 165 -8.58 -5.36 5.67
C PRO A 165 -8.47 -5.41 4.14
N ILE A 166 -8.33 -4.23 3.53
CA ILE A 166 -8.07 -4.01 2.10
C ILE A 166 -7.13 -2.81 1.91
N ILE A 167 -6.13 -2.95 1.04
CA ILE A 167 -5.21 -1.89 0.62
C ILE A 167 -5.45 -1.61 -0.86
N HIS A 168 -5.53 -0.34 -1.24
CA HIS A 168 -5.73 0.07 -2.63
C HIS A 168 -4.44 0.63 -3.20
N LEU A 169 -4.12 0.25 -4.44
CA LEU A 169 -2.99 0.73 -5.23
C LEU A 169 -3.51 1.41 -6.49
N LYS A 170 -2.86 2.49 -6.95
CA LYS A 170 -3.11 3.08 -8.27
C LYS A 170 -1.84 3.57 -8.94
N CYS A 171 -1.82 3.62 -10.26
CA CYS A 171 -0.79 4.31 -11.02
C CYS A 171 -0.72 5.79 -10.62
N LYS A 172 0.51 6.29 -10.44
CA LYS A 172 0.78 7.70 -10.14
C LYS A 172 0.18 8.61 -11.21
N GLY A 173 -0.48 9.68 -10.77
CA GLY A 173 -1.12 10.66 -11.65
C GLY A 173 -2.53 10.29 -12.13
N GLU A 174 -3.04 9.09 -11.82
CA GLU A 174 -4.45 8.76 -12.13
C GLU A 174 -5.42 9.44 -11.15
N ILE A 175 -6.50 9.99 -11.70
CA ILE A 175 -7.60 10.61 -10.97
C ILE A 175 -8.74 9.61 -10.87
N LEU A 176 -9.01 9.17 -9.64
CA LEU A 176 -10.08 8.23 -9.36
C LEU A 176 -11.48 8.86 -9.57
N PRO A 177 -12.50 8.06 -9.95
CA PRO A 177 -13.88 8.51 -10.01
C PRO A 177 -14.37 9.09 -8.67
N PHE A 178 -15.32 10.02 -8.74
CA PHE A 178 -15.80 10.79 -7.58
C PHE A 178 -16.20 9.90 -6.39
N ASP A 179 -16.90 8.80 -6.63
CA ASP A 179 -17.40 7.90 -5.58
C ASP A 179 -16.29 7.19 -4.79
N VAL A 180 -15.08 7.09 -5.35
CA VAL A 180 -13.94 6.35 -4.77
C VAL A 180 -12.70 7.22 -4.56
N ASN A 181 -12.76 8.51 -4.91
CA ASN A 181 -11.61 9.43 -4.81
C ASN A 181 -11.17 9.73 -3.37
N THR A 182 -12.05 9.51 -2.39
CA THR A 182 -11.79 9.71 -0.96
C THR A 182 -11.15 8.47 -0.31
N ILE A 183 -11.12 7.34 -1.01
CA ILE A 183 -10.53 6.11 -0.51
C ILE A 183 -9.01 6.29 -0.45
N ARG A 184 -8.40 5.90 0.67
CA ARG A 184 -6.94 5.89 0.81
C ARG A 184 -6.34 4.89 -0.18
N THR A 185 -5.54 5.41 -1.09
CA THR A 185 -4.86 4.64 -2.14
C THR A 185 -3.39 5.00 -2.16
N LEU A 186 -2.53 3.98 -2.22
CA LEU A 186 -1.10 4.18 -2.39
C LEU A 186 -0.78 4.30 -3.89
N GLU A 187 0.05 5.27 -4.25
CA GLU A 187 0.48 5.48 -5.63
C GLU A 187 1.74 4.70 -5.93
N TYR A 188 1.79 4.07 -7.10
CA TYR A 188 3.00 3.43 -7.61
C TYR A 188 3.38 3.98 -8.99
N ASP A 189 4.67 3.97 -9.26
CA ASP A 189 5.24 4.28 -10.57
C ASP A 189 6.30 3.23 -10.87
N LEU A 190 6.07 2.42 -11.91
CA LEU A 190 6.98 1.33 -12.32
C LEU A 190 8.10 1.81 -13.26
N THR A 191 8.11 3.08 -13.65
CA THR A 191 9.11 3.65 -14.55
C THR A 191 10.32 4.21 -13.82
N ASP A 192 10.15 4.50 -12.52
CA ASP A 192 11.18 5.06 -11.64
C ASP A 192 11.48 4.08 -10.49
N LEU A 193 12.73 3.63 -10.41
CA LEU A 193 13.18 2.65 -9.40
C LEU A 193 13.11 3.22 -7.98
N ASP A 194 13.37 4.51 -7.81
CA ASP A 194 13.30 5.14 -6.48
C ASP A 194 11.86 5.18 -5.99
N SER A 195 10.91 5.49 -6.89
CA SER A 195 9.47 5.40 -6.63
C SER A 195 9.03 3.96 -6.29
N VAL A 196 9.61 2.93 -6.93
CA VAL A 196 9.35 1.51 -6.63
C VAL A 196 9.80 1.13 -5.22
N GLU A 197 10.97 1.57 -4.77
CA GLU A 197 11.43 1.28 -3.40
C GLU A 197 10.59 2.04 -2.36
N ALA A 198 10.25 3.31 -2.61
CA ALA A 198 9.41 4.10 -1.72
C ALA A 198 8.02 3.48 -1.50
N ILE A 199 7.38 2.97 -2.57
CA ILE A 199 6.08 2.29 -2.43
C ILE A 199 6.20 0.95 -1.70
N LYS A 200 7.29 0.20 -1.87
CA LYS A 200 7.50 -1.04 -1.12
C LYS A 200 7.57 -0.78 0.38
N GLU A 201 8.35 0.21 0.79
CA GLU A 201 8.46 0.61 2.20
C GLU A 201 7.10 1.03 2.76
N ARG A 202 6.37 1.88 2.02
CA ARG A 202 5.04 2.35 2.44
C ARG A 202 4.01 1.23 2.52
N LEU A 203 4.03 0.31 1.56
CA LEU A 203 3.16 -0.88 1.57
C LEU A 203 3.50 -1.79 2.76
N GLN A 204 4.79 -2.01 3.04
CA GLN A 204 5.24 -2.80 4.18
C GLN A 204 4.79 -2.20 5.52
N GLN A 205 4.93 -0.89 5.69
CA GLN A 205 4.44 -0.17 6.87
C GLN A 205 2.92 -0.28 7.01
N THR A 206 2.19 -0.13 5.89
CA THR A 206 0.73 -0.24 5.88
C THR A 206 0.28 -1.64 6.30
N ILE A 207 0.93 -2.69 5.78
CA ILE A 207 0.64 -4.08 6.16
C ILE A 207 0.96 -4.33 7.63
N SER A 208 2.09 -3.82 8.12
CA SER A 208 2.53 -4.02 9.51
C SER A 208 1.60 -3.33 10.53
N ALA A 209 0.90 -2.27 10.11
CA ALA A 209 -0.08 -1.57 10.94
C ALA A 209 -1.45 -2.27 11.02
N ILE A 210 -1.69 -3.31 10.20
CA ILE A 210 -2.95 -4.05 10.20
C ILE A 210 -2.91 -5.10 11.30
N SER A 211 -3.83 -5.00 12.26
CA SER A 211 -4.08 -6.06 13.24
C SER A 211 -4.87 -7.19 12.58
N PHE A 212 -4.20 -8.30 12.28
CA PHE A 212 -4.86 -9.52 11.87
C PHE A 212 -5.38 -10.25 13.11
N GLU A 213 -6.66 -10.07 13.45
CA GLU A 213 -7.30 -10.79 14.56
C GLU A 213 -6.98 -12.29 14.47
N THR A 214 -6.38 -12.83 15.52
CA THR A 214 -6.14 -14.27 15.66
C THR A 214 -7.45 -14.93 16.06
N ALA A 215 -7.89 -15.93 15.29
CA ALA A 215 -9.13 -16.67 15.52
C ALA A 215 -9.15 -17.51 16.83
N ASP A 216 -8.18 -17.33 17.74
CA ASP A 216 -8.05 -18.08 18.99
C ASP A 216 -8.73 -17.42 20.21
N GLU A 217 -9.34 -16.25 20.08
CA GLU A 217 -10.06 -15.59 21.19
C GLU A 217 -11.57 -15.44 20.91
N SER A 218 -12.24 -16.56 20.61
CA SER A 218 -13.70 -16.59 20.61
C SER A 218 -14.26 -17.65 21.56
N GLN A 219 -13.67 -17.71 22.76
CA GLN A 219 -14.40 -18.04 23.99
C GLN A 219 -13.81 -17.23 25.14
N GLU A 220 -14.27 -15.99 25.33
CA GLU A 220 -14.76 -15.45 26.60
C GLU A 220 -15.05 -13.94 26.50
N ASN A 221 -16.16 -13.53 27.13
CA ASN A 221 -16.58 -12.17 27.45
C ASN A 221 -17.17 -11.27 26.34
N ILE A 222 -18.47 -11.47 26.13
CA ILE A 222 -19.44 -10.41 25.85
C ILE A 222 -19.37 -9.42 27.04
N ASN A 223 -18.51 -8.38 26.99
CA ASN A 223 -18.69 -7.12 27.74
C ASN A 223 -17.56 -6.06 27.58
N ASP A 224 -16.95 -5.89 26.40
CA ASP A 224 -16.22 -4.63 26.15
C ASP A 224 -16.48 -4.07 24.75
N LYS A 225 -17.44 -3.14 24.69
CA LYS A 225 -17.84 -2.41 23.47
C LYS A 225 -17.06 -1.10 23.27
N ASN A 226 -15.93 -0.90 23.97
CA ASN A 226 -15.23 0.40 23.97
C ASN A 226 -13.87 0.43 23.24
N ASP A 227 -13.35 -0.68 22.71
CA ASP A 227 -12.02 -0.68 22.05
C ASP A 227 -12.06 -0.43 20.53
N ASN A 228 -13.20 -0.62 19.86
CA ASN A 228 -13.33 -0.30 18.44
C ASN A 228 -13.25 1.20 18.13
N THR A 229 -13.41 2.07 19.14
CA THR A 229 -13.25 3.52 18.99
C THR A 229 -11.79 3.95 18.84
N PHE A 230 -10.82 3.21 19.40
CA PHE A 230 -9.41 3.63 19.35
C PHE A 230 -8.74 3.28 18.01
N SER A 231 -9.08 2.13 17.41
CA SER A 231 -8.60 1.75 16.07
C SER A 231 -9.09 2.68 14.95
N GLY A 232 -10.24 3.35 15.14
CA GLY A 232 -10.72 4.38 14.22
C GLY A 232 -10.00 5.73 14.37
N LEU A 233 -9.43 6.01 15.55
CA LEU A 233 -8.76 7.28 15.84
C LEU A 233 -7.32 7.32 15.34
N LEU A 234 -6.60 6.19 15.33
CA LEU A 234 -5.23 6.12 14.80
C LEU A 234 -5.12 6.61 13.34
N PRO A 235 -5.98 6.16 12.40
CA PRO A 235 -6.00 6.67 11.03
C PRO A 235 -6.23 8.18 10.94
N ILE A 236 -7.10 8.71 11.82
CA ILE A 236 -7.41 10.15 11.89
C ILE A 236 -6.20 10.94 12.41
N LEU A 237 -5.48 10.41 13.41
CA LEU A 237 -4.27 11.04 13.95
C LEU A 237 -3.14 11.07 12.90
N TYR A 238 -2.95 9.98 12.14
CA TYR A 238 -2.00 9.98 11.04
C TYR A 238 -2.40 10.93 9.91
N GLN A 239 -3.70 11.06 9.60
CA GLN A 239 -4.20 12.02 8.60
C GLN A 239 -3.95 13.47 9.02
N ILE A 240 -4.16 13.79 10.30
CA ILE A 240 -3.85 15.11 10.86
C ILE A 240 -2.35 15.38 10.77
N GLN A 241 -1.51 14.38 11.08
CA GLN A 241 -0.06 14.50 11.00
C GLN A 241 0.44 14.72 9.57
N ASP A 242 -0.09 13.96 8.60
CA ASP A 242 0.22 14.10 7.17
C ASP A 242 -0.21 15.48 6.66
N SER A 243 -1.42 15.93 7.01
CA SER A 243 -1.94 17.25 6.62
C SER A 243 -1.09 18.39 7.19
N ILE A 244 -0.57 18.24 8.41
CA ILE A 244 0.35 19.21 9.02
C ILE A 244 1.70 19.21 8.30
N ALA A 245 2.21 18.04 7.90
CA ALA A 245 3.46 17.94 7.15
C ALA A 245 3.33 18.62 5.77
N ASP A 246 2.24 18.34 5.04
CA ASP A 246 1.96 18.92 3.74
C ASP A 246 1.80 20.45 3.82
N LEU A 247 1.00 20.94 4.78
CA LEU A 247 0.85 22.38 5.03
C LEU A 247 2.20 23.05 5.33
N LYS A 248 3.07 22.40 6.10
CA LYS A 248 4.41 22.93 6.40
C LYS A 248 5.27 23.04 5.14
N THR A 249 5.18 22.08 4.22
CA THR A 249 5.90 22.14 2.93
C THR A 249 5.33 23.21 2.01
N GLU A 250 4.01 23.36 1.94
CA GLU A 250 3.35 24.40 1.15
C GLU A 250 3.69 25.80 1.65
N ILE A 251 3.67 26.03 2.97
CA ILE A 251 4.08 27.30 3.58
C ILE A 251 5.55 27.60 3.21
N SER A 252 6.44 26.62 3.37
CA SER A 252 7.86 26.79 3.03
C SER A 252 8.08 27.11 1.54
N LYS A 253 7.29 26.48 0.65
CA LYS A 253 7.33 26.73 -0.79
C LYS A 253 6.78 28.11 -1.14
N LYS A 254 5.64 28.48 -0.56
CA LYS A 254 4.98 29.78 -0.75
C LYS A 254 5.87 30.92 -0.26
N ASP A 255 6.52 30.77 0.89
CA ASP A 255 7.46 31.76 1.41
C ASP A 255 8.65 31.94 0.46
N ASN A 256 9.21 30.85 -0.07
CA ASN A 256 10.30 30.92 -1.04
C ASN A 256 9.88 31.53 -2.38
N GLU A 257 8.70 31.17 -2.91
CA GLU A 257 8.15 31.76 -4.15
C GLU A 257 7.84 33.25 -3.96
N THR A 258 7.32 33.63 -2.79
CA THR A 258 7.03 35.03 -2.46
C THR A 258 8.33 35.83 -2.32
N LEU A 259 9.35 35.27 -1.66
CA LEU A 259 10.69 35.87 -1.59
C LEU A 259 11.35 35.98 -2.96
N GLN A 260 11.23 34.97 -3.83
CA GLN A 260 11.70 35.02 -5.21
C GLN A 260 10.96 36.08 -6.02
N THR A 261 9.64 36.19 -5.86
CA THR A 261 8.83 37.20 -6.56
C THR A 261 9.18 38.60 -6.09
N ILE A 262 9.36 38.82 -4.78
CA ILE A 262 9.80 40.08 -4.21
C ILE A 262 11.22 40.41 -4.70
N MET A 263 12.17 39.47 -4.65
CA MET A 263 13.51 39.66 -5.19
C MET A 263 13.49 40.00 -6.68
N GLN A 264 12.72 39.27 -7.49
CA GLN A 264 12.61 39.50 -8.93
C GLN A 264 11.96 40.85 -9.24
N THR A 265 10.94 41.24 -8.48
CA THR A 265 10.27 42.54 -8.63
C THR A 265 11.20 43.68 -8.20
N SER A 266 11.95 43.52 -7.12
CA SER A 266 12.96 44.48 -6.67
C SER A 266 14.15 44.57 -7.63
N LEU A 267 14.63 43.45 -8.19
CA LEU A 267 15.69 43.41 -9.21
C LEU A 267 15.22 44.05 -10.51
N ASN A 268 14.01 43.76 -10.97
CA ASN A 268 13.42 44.41 -12.14
C ASN A 268 13.19 45.92 -11.95
N ASN A 269 12.86 46.35 -10.73
CA ASN A 269 12.72 47.77 -10.41
C ASN A 269 14.08 48.47 -10.28
N ALA A 270 15.11 47.79 -9.77
CA ALA A 270 16.49 48.31 -9.75
C ALA A 270 17.11 48.41 -11.15
N ALA A 271 16.78 47.47 -12.05
CA ALA A 271 17.18 47.51 -13.46
C ALA A 271 16.47 48.61 -14.28
N LYS A 272 15.41 49.23 -13.72
CA LYS A 272 14.69 50.38 -14.28
C LYS A 272 15.15 51.73 -13.70
N ALA A 273 16.34 51.80 -13.11
CA ALA A 273 16.97 53.09 -12.87
C ALA A 273 17.34 53.72 -14.23
N GLU A 274 16.48 54.59 -14.76
CA GLU A 274 16.79 55.38 -15.96
C GLU A 274 18.12 56.11 -15.74
N SER A 275 19.04 55.99 -16.70
CA SER A 275 20.35 56.66 -16.61
C SER A 275 20.17 58.18 -16.44
N ALA A 276 21.09 58.84 -15.74
CA ALA A 276 21.03 60.28 -15.51
C ALA A 276 20.84 61.08 -16.82
N ASP A 277 21.45 60.60 -17.91
CA ASP A 277 21.32 61.19 -19.24
C ASP A 277 19.89 61.07 -19.79
N THR A 278 19.20 59.95 -19.54
CA THR A 278 17.80 59.73 -19.96
C THR A 278 16.84 60.63 -19.20
N ILE A 279 17.08 60.81 -17.89
CA ILE A 279 16.29 61.71 -17.04
C ILE A 279 16.53 63.16 -17.46
N MET A 280 17.78 63.56 -17.66
CA MET A 280 18.16 64.90 -18.12
C MET A 280 17.59 65.20 -19.51
N MET A 281 17.61 64.23 -20.41
CA MET A 281 17.04 64.33 -21.75
C MET A 281 15.51 64.48 -21.69
N LYS A 282 14.81 63.74 -20.82
CA LYS A 282 13.36 63.93 -20.60
C LYS A 282 13.00 65.30 -20.04
N VAL A 283 13.84 65.86 -19.18
CA VAL A 283 13.61 67.19 -18.57
C VAL A 283 13.90 68.31 -19.58
N LEU A 284 14.94 68.16 -20.40
CA LEU A 284 15.36 69.22 -21.33
C LEU A 284 14.60 69.18 -22.66
N LEU A 285 14.19 68.02 -23.18
CA LEU A 285 13.49 67.93 -24.48
C LEU A 285 12.25 68.83 -24.61
N PRO A 286 11.35 68.90 -23.60
CA PRO A 286 10.17 69.76 -23.68
C PRO A 286 10.52 71.25 -23.82
N GLU A 287 11.53 71.72 -23.08
CA GLU A 287 12.04 73.10 -23.16
C GLU A 287 12.70 73.37 -24.52
N LEU A 288 13.47 72.39 -25.03
CA LEU A 288 14.12 72.49 -26.35
C LEU A 288 13.13 72.56 -27.52
N LEU A 289 11.99 71.87 -27.39
CA LEU A 289 10.91 71.91 -28.38
C LEU A 289 10.09 73.20 -28.33
N GLN A 290 9.96 73.81 -27.15
CA GLN A 290 9.25 75.09 -27.00
C GLN A 290 10.08 76.29 -27.44
N ASN A 291 11.42 76.20 -27.42
CA ASN A 291 12.29 77.32 -27.75
C ASN A 291 13.44 76.94 -28.72
N PRO A 292 13.13 76.71 -30.01
CA PRO A 292 14.08 76.16 -31.00
C PRO A 292 15.27 77.10 -31.29
N GLU A 293 15.06 78.42 -31.21
CA GLU A 293 16.13 79.41 -31.41
C GLU A 293 17.13 79.43 -30.25
N SER A 294 16.67 79.17 -29.03
CA SER A 294 17.56 79.09 -27.87
C SER A 294 18.49 77.88 -27.98
N PHE A 295 18.00 76.76 -28.51
CA PHE A 295 18.80 75.57 -28.77
C PHE A 295 19.84 75.77 -29.87
N SER A 296 19.48 76.43 -30.99
CA SER A 296 20.43 76.70 -32.08
C SER A 296 21.55 77.63 -31.62
N ASN A 297 21.25 78.63 -30.79
CA ASN A 297 22.24 79.51 -30.17
C ASN A 297 23.14 78.75 -29.18
N LEU A 298 22.59 77.81 -28.41
CA LEU A 298 23.34 76.99 -27.45
C LEU A 298 24.29 76.00 -28.15
N MET A 299 23.85 75.39 -29.26
CA MET A 299 24.70 74.58 -30.15
C MET A 299 25.81 75.41 -30.79
N ARG A 300 25.50 76.63 -31.24
CA ARG A 300 26.50 77.53 -31.82
C ARG A 300 27.55 77.96 -30.78
N ILE A 301 27.13 78.23 -29.54
CA ILE A 301 28.05 78.52 -28.42
C ILE A 301 28.88 77.28 -28.05
N ALA A 302 28.29 76.09 -28.04
CA ALA A 302 29.00 74.84 -27.77
C ALA A 302 30.04 74.52 -28.84
N GLU A 303 29.72 74.73 -30.12
CA GLU A 303 30.67 74.60 -31.24
C GLU A 303 31.81 75.62 -31.16
N MET A 304 31.50 76.86 -30.78
CA MET A 304 32.52 77.90 -30.55
C MET A 304 33.43 77.56 -29.35
N ALA A 305 32.89 76.98 -28.29
CA ALA A 305 33.65 76.53 -27.12
C ALA A 305 34.53 75.30 -27.42
N ASN A 306 34.08 74.40 -28.31
CA ASN A 306 34.83 73.21 -28.69
C ASN A 306 35.96 73.52 -29.70
N ASN A 307 35.76 74.50 -30.58
CA ASN A 307 36.80 74.99 -31.49
C ASN A 307 37.91 75.78 -30.78
N ASN A 308 37.65 76.34 -29.59
CA ASN A 308 38.67 76.98 -28.75
C ASN A 308 39.51 76.01 -27.90
N LYS A 309 39.19 74.71 -27.88
CA LYS A 309 40.03 73.69 -27.23
C LYS A 309 41.07 73.05 -28.17
N ASN A 310 40.98 73.31 -29.47
CA ASN A 310 41.87 72.77 -30.52
C ASN A 310 42.77 73.84 -31.16
N LYS A 311 43.05 74.95 -30.46
CA LYS A 311 44.03 75.97 -30.84
C LYS A 311 44.98 76.28 -29.68
#